data_AF-A0AAU9Y245-F1
#
_entry.id   AF-A0AAU9Y245-F1
#
_cell.length_a   1.000
_cell.length_b   1.000
_cell.length_c   1.000
_cell.angle_alpha   90.00
_cell.angle_beta   90.00
_cell.angle_gamma   90.00
#
_symmetry.space_group_name_H-M   'P 1'
#
loop_
_entity.id
_entity.type
_entity.pdbx_description
1 polymer ?
#
loop_
_entity_poly.entity_id
_entity_poly.type
_entity_poly.pdbx_seq_one_letter_code
_entity_poly.pdbx_strand_id
1 'polypeptide(L)'
;MVSRFAKPVPVLCMVSNIVLNYIFDLHHHRITTWNNSILNPFVIQQYSDAVSDKGAALNNCFGFVDGTVRPICRPGEHQQLVYNGHKRVHALKFQAVALPNGLIGHLFGPVEGKKHDAAMLADSNFLTALEHNAVSPTGQQMCIYGDLAYPLRVNLMAPFRGAALTAQMEAFHDSMSNVRTSVEWLFGDIVEYFKFRDFKKNLKIGLSSIGKLYVVCALLRNALTCLYGNSTSSFFELDPPTLEEYFS
;
A
#
# COMPACT_ATOMS: atom_id res chain seq x y z
N MET A 1 2.92 7.32 37.60
CA MET A 1 3.04 7.23 36.12
C MET A 1 3.90 8.39 35.67
N VAL A 2 5.17 8.16 35.34
CA VAL A 2 6.07 9.24 34.89
C VAL A 2 5.52 9.76 33.57
N SER A 3 5.14 11.04 33.51
CA SER A 3 4.75 11.69 32.26
C SER A 3 5.99 11.69 31.36
N ARG A 4 6.02 10.81 30.35
CA ARG A 4 7.17 10.58 29.45
C ARG A 4 7.77 11.85 28.82
N PHE A 5 7.05 12.98 28.90
CA PHE A 5 7.44 14.27 28.32
C PHE A 5 7.18 15.49 29.24
N ALA A 6 6.84 15.29 30.52
CA ALA A 6 6.54 16.39 31.46
C ALA A 6 5.48 17.42 30.97
N LYS A 7 4.56 17.00 30.09
CA LYS A 7 3.47 17.83 29.56
C LYS A 7 2.10 17.19 29.84
N PRO A 8 1.03 17.98 30.03
CA PRO A 8 -0.33 17.46 30.11
C PRO A 8 -0.73 16.69 28.84
N VAL A 9 -1.55 15.65 28.99
CA VAL A 9 -2.06 14.83 27.86
C VAL A 9 -2.71 15.68 26.75
N PRO A 10 -3.53 16.71 27.05
CA PRO A 10 -4.09 17.57 25.99
C PRO A 10 -3.01 18.29 25.15
N VAL A 11 -1.92 18.72 25.79
CA VAL A 11 -0.80 19.38 25.10
C VAL A 11 -0.08 18.40 24.18
N LEU A 12 0.18 17.18 24.65
CA LEU A 12 0.76 16.13 23.81
C LEU A 12 -0.14 15.76 22.63
N CYS A 13 -1.46 15.73 22.82
CA CYS A 13 -2.42 15.52 21.74
C CYS A 13 -2.38 16.64 20.68
N MET A 14 -2.33 17.90 21.12
CA MET A 14 -2.20 19.05 20.21
C MET A 14 -0.90 19.00 19.41
N VAL A 15 0.24 18.75 20.08
CA VAL A 15 1.54 18.62 19.41
C VAL A 15 1.51 17.49 18.38
N SER A 16 1.00 16.32 18.75
CA SER A 16 0.89 15.18 17.82
C SER A 16 0.04 15.51 16.60
N ASN A 17 -1.09 16.20 16.77
CA ASN A 17 -1.95 16.60 15.64
C ASN A 17 -1.29 17.66 14.75
N ILE A 18 -0.54 18.61 15.32
CA ILE A 18 0.22 19.60 14.55
C ILE A 18 1.28 18.89 13.70
N VAL A 19 2.07 17.99 14.30
CA VAL A 19 3.10 17.23 13.58
C VAL A 19 2.46 16.33 12.51
N LEU A 20 1.33 15.68 12.83
CA LEU A 20 0.60 14.84 11.87
C LEU A 20 0.16 15.64 10.65
N ASN A 21 -0.47 16.81 10.85
CA ASN A 21 -0.90 17.67 9.76
C ASN A 21 0.30 18.17 8.95
N TYR A 22 1.36 18.62 9.62
CA TYR A 22 2.58 19.08 8.94
C TYR A 22 3.17 18.01 8.00
N ILE A 23 3.36 16.78 8.49
CA ILE A 23 3.89 15.68 7.67
C ILE A 23 2.92 15.35 6.53
N PHE A 24 1.62 15.27 6.83
CA PHE A 24 0.62 14.97 5.81
C PHE A 24 0.62 16.03 4.70
N ASP A 25 0.49 17.30 5.06
CA ASP A 25 0.34 18.40 4.11
C ASP A 25 1.59 18.51 3.21
N LEU A 26 2.79 18.29 3.75
CA LEU A 26 4.04 18.33 2.98
C LEU A 26 4.32 17.09 2.15
N HIS A 27 3.96 15.90 2.61
CA HIS A 27 4.53 14.67 2.03
C HIS A 27 3.50 13.64 1.53
N HIS A 28 2.20 13.80 1.79
CA HIS A 28 1.19 12.80 1.37
C HIS A 28 1.24 12.51 -0.13
N HIS A 29 1.45 13.55 -0.96
CA HIS A 29 1.48 13.42 -2.42
C HIS A 29 2.51 12.39 -2.91
N ARG A 30 3.60 12.15 -2.17
CA ARG A 30 4.65 11.16 -2.54
C ARG A 30 4.13 9.72 -2.61
N ILE A 31 3.01 9.42 -1.95
CA ILE A 31 2.37 8.10 -1.97
C ILE A 31 0.91 8.15 -2.41
N THR A 32 0.26 9.31 -2.50
CA THR A 32 -1.13 9.41 -2.98
C THR A 32 -1.24 9.86 -4.43
N THR A 33 -0.10 10.12 -5.09
CA THR A 33 -0.02 10.48 -6.52
C THR A 33 1.12 9.72 -7.18
N TRP A 34 1.21 9.80 -8.51
CA TRP A 34 2.31 9.17 -9.25
C TRP A 34 3.64 9.84 -8.90
N ASN A 35 4.54 9.11 -8.23
CA ASN A 35 5.81 9.63 -7.77
C ASN A 35 6.95 9.28 -8.74
N ASN A 36 7.31 10.22 -9.62
CA ASN A 36 8.37 10.03 -10.62
C ASN A 36 9.76 9.75 -10.02
N SER A 37 10.05 10.10 -8.77
CA SER A 37 11.36 9.78 -8.19
C SER A 37 11.56 8.28 -7.99
N ILE A 38 10.49 7.54 -7.72
CA ILE A 38 10.53 6.08 -7.48
C ILE A 38 9.74 5.27 -8.52
N LEU A 39 9.03 5.91 -9.45
CA LEU A 39 8.20 5.29 -10.50
C LEU A 39 8.52 5.82 -11.92
N ASN A 40 9.74 6.29 -12.18
CA ASN A 40 10.16 6.62 -13.55
C ASN A 40 10.50 5.35 -14.36
N PRO A 41 10.55 5.43 -15.71
CA PRO A 41 10.80 4.28 -16.59
C PRO A 41 12.00 3.41 -16.22
N PHE A 42 13.11 4.02 -15.80
CA PHE A 42 14.32 3.26 -15.44
C PHE A 42 14.14 2.49 -14.15
N VAL A 43 13.55 3.12 -13.14
CA VAL A 43 13.33 2.49 -11.83
C VAL A 43 12.27 1.39 -11.91
N ILE A 44 11.19 1.58 -12.67
CA ILE A 44 10.18 0.50 -12.84
C ILE A 44 10.74 -0.69 -13.64
N GLN A 45 11.72 -0.49 -14.51
CA GLN A 45 12.43 -1.59 -15.17
C GLN A 45 13.27 -2.38 -14.15
N GLN A 46 14.00 -1.70 -13.26
CA GLN A 46 14.75 -2.37 -12.19
C GLN A 46 13.83 -3.21 -11.28
N TYR A 47 12.65 -2.69 -10.98
CA TYR A 47 11.63 -3.43 -10.23
C TYR A 47 11.16 -4.68 -10.99
N SER A 48 10.87 -4.57 -12.29
CA SER A 48 10.44 -5.74 -13.05
C SER A 48 11.53 -6.79 -13.21
N ASP A 49 12.78 -6.36 -13.35
CA ASP A 49 13.93 -7.26 -13.42
C ASP A 49 14.07 -8.02 -12.10
N ALA A 50 14.04 -7.33 -10.97
CA ALA A 50 14.09 -7.96 -9.64
C ALA A 50 12.92 -8.94 -9.39
N VAL A 51 11.72 -8.62 -9.88
CA VAL A 51 10.55 -9.52 -9.80
C VAL A 51 10.75 -10.76 -10.68
N SER A 52 11.24 -10.58 -11.90
CA SER A 52 11.54 -11.65 -12.84
C SER A 52 12.64 -12.58 -12.32
N ASP A 53 13.70 -12.02 -11.72
CA ASP A 53 14.83 -12.76 -11.14
C ASP A 53 14.41 -13.67 -9.97
N LYS A 54 13.31 -13.33 -9.28
CA LYS A 54 12.68 -14.18 -8.25
C LYS A 54 11.72 -15.23 -8.82
N GLY A 55 11.73 -15.42 -10.15
CA GLY A 55 11.02 -16.48 -10.85
C GLY A 55 9.58 -16.14 -11.23
N ALA A 56 9.20 -14.86 -11.24
CA ALA A 56 7.89 -14.45 -11.72
C ALA A 56 7.72 -14.77 -13.21
N ALA A 57 6.54 -15.27 -13.60
CA ALA A 57 6.25 -15.52 -15.01
C ALA A 57 6.09 -14.24 -15.86
N LEU A 58 5.86 -13.08 -15.23
CA LEU A 58 5.76 -11.78 -15.91
C LEU A 58 7.10 -11.04 -15.84
N ASN A 59 7.69 -10.78 -17.00
CA ASN A 59 8.95 -10.02 -17.12
C ASN A 59 8.77 -8.49 -17.09
N ASN A 60 7.53 -8.00 -17.05
CA ASN A 60 7.19 -6.57 -17.04
C ASN A 60 6.36 -6.17 -15.81
N CYS A 61 6.38 -7.00 -14.76
CA CYS A 61 5.64 -6.76 -13.53
C CYS A 61 6.51 -6.02 -12.51
N PHE A 62 6.21 -4.75 -12.21
CA PHE A 62 7.06 -3.91 -11.35
C PHE A 62 6.55 -3.72 -9.92
N GLY A 63 5.41 -4.30 -9.55
CA GLY A 63 4.86 -4.15 -8.21
C GLY A 63 3.55 -4.90 -8.00
N PHE A 64 3.06 -4.88 -6.76
CA PHE A 64 1.91 -5.68 -6.33
C PHE A 64 0.86 -4.80 -5.67
N VAL A 65 -0.39 -4.86 -6.14
CA VAL A 65 -1.51 -4.09 -5.59
C VAL A 65 -2.42 -4.97 -4.76
N ASP A 66 -2.79 -4.49 -3.57
CA ASP A 66 -3.78 -5.19 -2.76
C ASP A 66 -4.55 -4.22 -1.83
N GLY A 67 -5.74 -4.66 -1.42
CA GLY A 67 -6.61 -3.97 -0.49
C GLY A 67 -6.39 -4.45 0.95
N THR A 68 -6.38 -3.55 1.92
CA THR A 68 -6.31 -3.89 3.34
C THR A 68 -7.50 -3.34 4.12
N VAL A 69 -8.04 -4.17 5.02
CA VAL A 69 -9.14 -3.84 5.91
C VAL A 69 -8.57 -3.41 7.25
N ARG A 70 -8.91 -2.20 7.70
CA ARG A 70 -8.49 -1.62 8.98
C ARG A 70 -9.66 -1.53 9.94
N PRO A 71 -9.77 -2.44 10.92
CA PRO A 71 -10.85 -2.43 11.90
C PRO A 71 -10.91 -1.11 12.68
N ILE A 72 -12.12 -0.61 12.92
CA ILE A 72 -12.38 0.61 13.69
C ILE A 72 -13.36 0.32 14.82
N CYS A 73 -13.49 1.28 15.74
CA CYS A 73 -14.57 1.25 16.73
C CYS A 73 -15.92 1.23 16.00
N ARG A 74 -16.90 0.50 16.55
CA ARG A 74 -18.28 0.53 16.02
C ARG A 74 -18.78 1.98 16.10
N PRO A 75 -19.10 2.63 14.98
CA PRO A 75 -19.59 4.01 15.02
C PRO A 75 -21.03 4.04 15.57
N GLY A 76 -21.45 5.18 16.11
CA GLY A 76 -22.84 5.39 16.52
C GLY A 76 -23.77 5.44 15.31
N GLU A 77 -23.34 6.16 14.26
CA GLU A 77 -24.09 6.40 13.03
C GLU A 77 -23.41 5.73 11.82
N HIS A 78 -24.13 5.61 10.70
CA HIS A 78 -23.59 5.09 9.43
C HIS A 78 -22.88 3.73 9.50
N GLN A 79 -23.24 2.89 10.48
CA GLN A 79 -22.62 1.59 10.74
C GLN A 79 -22.59 0.69 9.51
N GLN A 80 -23.70 0.65 8.76
CA GLN A 80 -23.82 -0.17 7.54
C GLN A 80 -22.82 0.22 6.45
N LEU A 81 -22.41 1.49 6.37
CA LEU A 81 -21.45 1.95 5.37
C LEU A 81 -20.07 1.33 5.63
N VAL A 82 -19.64 1.33 6.89
CA VAL A 82 -18.30 0.88 7.27
C VAL A 82 -18.25 -0.58 7.72
N TYR A 83 -19.37 -1.30 7.68
CA TYR A 83 -19.39 -2.72 8.00
C TYR A 83 -18.85 -3.55 6.83
N ASN A 84 -17.75 -4.25 7.05
CA ASN A 84 -17.19 -5.19 6.08
C ASN A 84 -17.82 -6.58 6.31
N GLY A 85 -18.67 -7.02 5.38
CA GLY A 85 -19.37 -8.30 5.48
C GLY A 85 -18.45 -9.53 5.43
N HIS A 86 -17.35 -9.46 4.68
CA HIS A 86 -16.39 -10.55 4.54
C HIS A 86 -15.62 -10.80 5.85
N LYS A 87 -15.08 -9.74 6.47
CA LYS A 87 -14.33 -9.81 7.72
C LYS A 87 -15.23 -9.71 8.97
N ARG A 88 -16.52 -9.44 8.80
CA ARG A 88 -17.54 -9.28 9.86
C ARG A 88 -17.16 -8.25 10.93
N VAL A 89 -16.56 -7.14 10.51
CA VAL A 89 -16.10 -6.04 11.38
C VAL A 89 -16.43 -4.68 10.79
N HIS A 90 -16.60 -3.66 11.63
CA HIS A 90 -16.59 -2.27 11.19
C HIS A 90 -15.14 -1.89 10.87
N ALA A 91 -14.91 -1.37 9.66
CA ALA A 91 -13.57 -1.09 9.16
C ALA A 91 -13.56 0.02 8.12
N LEU A 92 -12.39 0.61 7.94
CA LEU A 92 -12.02 1.38 6.75
C LEU A 92 -11.18 0.50 5.83
N LYS A 93 -11.20 0.78 4.54
CA LYS A 93 -10.32 0.11 3.58
C LYS A 93 -9.29 1.07 3.01
N PHE A 94 -8.13 0.52 2.69
CA PHE A 94 -7.05 1.18 1.95
C PHE A 94 -6.56 0.25 0.85
N GLN A 95 -6.03 0.80 -0.22
CA GLN A 95 -5.35 0.06 -1.28
C GLN A 95 -3.93 0.57 -1.37
N ALA A 96 -2.96 -0.34 -1.47
CA ALA A 96 -1.56 0.05 -1.60
C ALA A 96 -0.87 -0.75 -2.70
N VAL A 97 0.18 -0.17 -3.25
CA VAL A 97 1.13 -0.83 -4.17
C VAL A 97 2.44 -1.05 -3.43
N ALA A 98 2.83 -2.31 -3.29
CA ALA A 98 4.15 -2.71 -2.80
C ALA A 98 5.14 -2.76 -3.96
N LEU A 99 6.29 -2.13 -3.75
CA LEU A 99 7.41 -2.14 -4.69
C LEU A 99 8.49 -3.13 -4.24
N PRO A 100 9.29 -3.69 -5.18
CA PRO A 100 10.34 -4.67 -4.85
C PRO A 100 11.40 -4.15 -3.88
N ASN A 101 11.70 -2.86 -3.90
CA ASN A 101 12.61 -2.23 -2.93
C ASN A 101 11.99 -1.99 -1.54
N GLY A 102 10.80 -2.54 -1.28
CA GLY A 102 10.13 -2.47 0.00
C GLY A 102 9.35 -1.19 0.28
N LEU A 103 9.32 -0.24 -0.68
CA LEU A 103 8.53 0.98 -0.54
C LEU A 103 7.05 0.76 -0.88
N ILE A 104 6.22 1.60 -0.27
CA ILE A 104 4.84 1.84 -0.68
C ILE A 104 4.88 2.83 -1.84
N GLY A 105 4.61 2.35 -3.06
CA GLY A 105 4.64 3.17 -4.28
C GLY A 105 3.38 4.01 -4.49
N HIS A 106 2.24 3.52 -3.99
CA HIS A 106 0.97 4.24 -4.03
C HIS A 106 0.06 3.78 -2.89
N LEU A 107 -0.79 4.67 -2.38
CA LEU A 107 -1.73 4.45 -1.31
C LEU A 107 -3.02 5.25 -1.56
N PHE A 108 -4.15 4.55 -1.59
CA PHE A 108 -5.47 5.13 -1.68
C PHE A 108 -6.34 4.77 -0.48
N GLY A 109 -7.21 5.70 -0.08
CA GLY A 109 -8.11 5.57 1.07
C GLY A 109 -7.91 6.69 2.10
N PRO A 110 -8.64 6.64 3.23
CA PRO A 110 -9.59 5.61 3.60
C PRO A 110 -10.88 5.66 2.76
N VAL A 111 -11.47 4.49 2.54
CA VAL A 111 -12.85 4.37 2.03
C VAL A 111 -13.69 3.48 2.94
N GLU A 112 -14.99 3.40 2.66
CA GLU A 112 -15.92 2.61 3.43
C GLU A 112 -15.57 1.11 3.40
N GLY A 113 -15.65 0.44 4.56
CA GLY A 113 -15.26 -0.96 4.72
C GLY A 113 -16.00 -1.95 3.82
N LYS A 114 -17.21 -1.62 3.34
CA LYS A 114 -18.01 -2.45 2.43
C LYS A 114 -17.52 -2.44 0.98
N LYS A 115 -16.66 -1.48 0.61
CA LYS A 115 -16.26 -1.26 -0.79
C LYS A 115 -15.41 -2.41 -1.31
N HIS A 116 -15.62 -2.81 -2.56
CA HIS A 116 -14.81 -3.84 -3.22
C HIS A 116 -13.50 -3.24 -3.74
N ASP A 117 -12.45 -4.05 -3.85
CA ASP A 117 -11.10 -3.57 -4.18
C ASP A 117 -11.03 -3.04 -5.62
N ALA A 118 -11.78 -3.63 -6.57
CA ALA A 118 -11.96 -3.07 -7.91
C ALA A 118 -12.64 -1.69 -7.92
N ALA A 119 -13.61 -1.45 -7.03
CA ALA A 119 -14.24 -0.15 -6.93
C ALA A 119 -13.26 0.89 -6.35
N MET A 120 -12.41 0.49 -5.40
CA MET A 120 -11.34 1.34 -4.89
C MET A 120 -10.32 1.71 -5.97
N LEU A 121 -9.96 0.75 -6.82
CA LEU A 121 -9.07 1.03 -7.95
C LEU A 121 -9.67 2.09 -8.87
N ALA A 122 -10.96 1.98 -9.21
CA ALA A 122 -11.64 2.97 -10.03
C ALA A 122 -11.66 4.36 -9.37
N ASP A 123 -12.01 4.43 -8.08
CA ASP A 123 -12.07 5.70 -7.34
C ASP A 123 -10.70 6.37 -7.18
N SER A 124 -9.63 5.57 -7.10
CA SER A 124 -8.27 6.08 -6.91
C SER A 124 -7.71 6.80 -8.15
N ASN A 125 -8.33 6.60 -9.32
CA ASN A 125 -7.80 7.01 -10.63
C ASN A 125 -6.37 6.47 -10.92
N PHE A 126 -5.92 5.48 -10.16
CA PHE A 126 -4.55 4.95 -10.28
C PHE A 126 -4.35 4.16 -11.57
N LEU A 127 -5.40 3.50 -12.09
CA LEU A 127 -5.34 2.83 -13.38
C LEU A 127 -4.99 3.79 -14.52
N THR A 128 -5.59 4.98 -14.50
CA THR A 128 -5.27 6.04 -15.47
C THR A 128 -3.84 6.55 -15.30
N ALA A 129 -3.31 6.62 -14.08
CA ALA A 129 -1.90 6.95 -13.86
C ALA A 129 -0.97 5.87 -14.43
N LEU A 130 -1.30 4.59 -14.25
CA LEU A 130 -0.56 3.47 -14.84
C LEU A 130 -0.57 3.54 -16.37
N GLU A 131 -1.73 3.71 -17.00
CA GLU A 131 -1.88 3.76 -18.46
C GLU A 131 -1.04 4.87 -19.11
N HIS A 132 -0.88 6.01 -18.43
CA HIS A 132 -0.11 7.14 -18.95
C HIS A 132 1.40 7.05 -18.67
N ASN A 133 1.81 6.44 -17.56
CA ASN A 133 3.18 6.57 -17.05
C ASN A 133 3.95 5.24 -16.94
N ALA A 134 3.28 4.09 -16.87
CA ALA A 134 3.92 2.80 -16.64
C ALA A 134 4.50 2.21 -17.93
N VAL A 135 5.57 2.83 -18.43
CA VAL A 135 6.31 2.40 -19.62
C VAL A 135 7.80 2.23 -19.33
N SER A 136 8.40 1.19 -19.89
CA SER A 136 9.84 0.96 -19.79
C SER A 136 10.62 2.01 -20.60
N PRO A 137 11.96 2.09 -20.44
CA PRO A 137 12.79 2.96 -21.27
C PRO A 137 12.73 2.62 -22.77
N THR A 138 12.35 1.38 -23.11
CA THR A 138 12.16 0.91 -24.49
C THR A 138 10.73 1.12 -25.02
N GLY A 139 9.84 1.69 -24.21
CA GLY A 139 8.42 1.92 -24.56
C GLY A 139 7.52 0.70 -24.36
N GLN A 140 8.01 -0.37 -23.72
CA GLN A 140 7.19 -1.52 -23.34
C GLN A 140 6.22 -1.12 -22.22
N GLN A 141 4.96 -1.55 -22.32
CA GLN A 141 3.98 -1.36 -21.26
C GLN A 141 4.33 -2.21 -20.03
N MET A 142 4.35 -1.56 -18.88
CA MET A 142 4.67 -2.16 -17.58
C MET A 142 3.39 -2.39 -16.79
N CYS A 143 3.36 -3.44 -15.98
CA CYS A 143 2.18 -3.81 -15.21
C CYS A 143 2.49 -3.98 -13.73
N ILE A 144 1.46 -3.85 -12.91
CA ILE A 144 1.45 -4.38 -11.54
C ILE A 144 0.57 -5.63 -11.49
N TYR A 145 0.72 -6.41 -10.44
CA TYR A 145 -0.06 -7.63 -10.23
C TYR A 145 -0.97 -7.54 -9.02
N GLY A 146 -2.26 -7.84 -9.21
CA GLY A 146 -3.30 -7.84 -8.18
C GLY A 146 -3.88 -9.23 -7.92
N ASP A 147 -4.79 -9.32 -6.96
CA ASP A 147 -5.61 -10.52 -6.75
C ASP A 147 -6.75 -10.65 -7.80
N LEU A 148 -7.54 -11.73 -7.68
CA LEU A 148 -8.69 -12.00 -8.55
C LEU A 148 -9.82 -10.96 -8.45
N ALA A 149 -9.84 -10.12 -7.41
CA ALA A 149 -10.84 -9.07 -7.28
C ALA A 149 -10.59 -7.93 -8.29
N TYR A 150 -9.37 -7.79 -8.79
CA TYR A 150 -9.00 -6.78 -9.77
C TYR A 150 -9.37 -7.16 -11.22
N PRO A 151 -9.66 -6.17 -12.08
CA PRO A 151 -9.87 -6.40 -13.50
C PRO A 151 -8.54 -6.68 -14.21
N LEU A 152 -8.58 -7.50 -15.26
CA LEU A 152 -7.43 -7.73 -16.13
C LEU A 152 -7.28 -6.56 -17.13
N ARG A 153 -6.10 -5.94 -17.17
CA ARG A 153 -5.70 -4.85 -18.06
C ARG A 153 -4.23 -4.97 -18.43
N VAL A 154 -3.78 -4.24 -19.44
CA VAL A 154 -2.37 -4.24 -19.88
C VAL A 154 -1.44 -3.85 -18.72
N ASN A 155 -1.78 -2.82 -17.95
CA ASN A 155 -0.96 -2.36 -16.82
C ASN A 155 -1.38 -2.97 -15.46
N LEU A 156 -2.37 -3.88 -15.43
CA LEU A 156 -2.82 -4.56 -14.22
C LEU A 156 -3.17 -6.01 -14.52
N MET A 157 -2.24 -6.90 -14.16
CA MET A 157 -2.38 -8.33 -14.35
C MET A 157 -2.97 -8.99 -13.08
N ALA A 158 -3.64 -10.11 -13.25
CA ALA A 158 -4.25 -10.89 -12.17
C ALA A 158 -4.21 -12.38 -12.51
N PRO A 159 -4.45 -13.28 -11.54
CA PRO A 159 -4.53 -14.72 -11.82
C PRO A 159 -5.63 -15.05 -12.85
N PHE A 160 -5.42 -16.09 -13.65
CA PHE A 160 -6.48 -16.71 -14.47
C PHE A 160 -7.74 -17.05 -13.65
N ARG A 161 -8.91 -16.82 -14.25
CA ARG A 161 -10.22 -17.12 -13.66
C ARG A 161 -10.73 -18.47 -14.17
N GLY A 162 -11.33 -19.28 -13.28
CA GLY A 162 -12.01 -20.52 -13.65
C GLY A 162 -11.66 -21.69 -12.72
N ALA A 163 -12.47 -22.75 -12.76
CA ALA A 163 -12.28 -23.94 -11.94
C ALA A 163 -11.39 -25.01 -12.59
N ALA A 164 -11.26 -25.00 -13.93
CA ALA A 164 -10.43 -25.93 -14.68
C ALA A 164 -9.17 -25.21 -15.18
N LEU A 165 -8.16 -25.15 -14.32
CA LEU A 165 -6.85 -24.60 -14.66
C LEU A 165 -6.02 -25.68 -15.37
N THR A 166 -5.31 -25.29 -16.42
CA THR A 166 -4.29 -26.17 -17.02
C THR A 166 -3.03 -26.15 -16.16
N ALA A 167 -2.17 -27.16 -16.29
CA ALA A 167 -0.88 -27.19 -15.57
C ALA A 167 -0.03 -25.93 -15.84
N GLN A 168 -0.15 -25.30 -17.02
CA GLN A 168 0.53 -24.04 -17.32
C GLN A 168 -0.07 -22.85 -16.56
N MET A 169 -1.38 -22.82 -16.37
CA MET A 169 -2.04 -21.78 -15.58
C MET A 169 -1.71 -21.90 -14.10
N GLU A 170 -1.63 -23.12 -13.58
CA GLU A 170 -1.22 -23.41 -12.20
C GLU A 170 0.24 -22.99 -11.98
N ALA A 171 1.15 -23.37 -12.88
CA ALA A 171 2.55 -22.93 -12.83
C ALA A 171 2.69 -21.40 -12.85
N PHE A 172 1.86 -20.72 -13.67
CA PHE A 172 1.79 -19.25 -13.66
C PHE A 172 1.31 -18.72 -12.30
N HIS A 173 0.23 -19.26 -11.73
CA HIS A 173 -0.29 -18.85 -10.42
C HIS A 173 0.73 -19.04 -9.31
N ASP A 174 1.42 -20.18 -9.28
CA ASP A 174 2.41 -20.51 -8.26
C ASP A 174 3.59 -19.53 -8.33
N SER A 175 4.11 -19.28 -9.53
CA SER A 175 5.21 -18.33 -9.75
C SER A 175 4.86 -16.91 -9.31
N MET A 176 3.66 -16.43 -9.66
CA MET A 176 3.22 -15.07 -9.32
C MET A 176 2.81 -14.94 -7.86
N SER A 177 2.22 -15.98 -7.26
CA SER A 177 1.82 -15.96 -5.84
C SER A 177 3.03 -15.85 -4.93
N ASN A 178 4.13 -16.53 -5.26
CA ASN A 178 5.36 -16.50 -4.49
C ASN A 178 5.94 -15.08 -4.36
N VAL A 179 6.02 -14.33 -5.46
CA VAL A 179 6.53 -12.95 -5.44
C VAL A 179 5.51 -11.96 -4.86
N ARG A 180 4.21 -12.22 -5.03
CA ARG A 180 3.13 -11.37 -4.53
C ARG A 180 3.03 -11.34 -3.01
N THR A 181 3.54 -12.35 -2.29
CA THR A 181 3.55 -12.39 -0.81
C THR A 181 4.18 -11.13 -0.19
N SER A 182 5.05 -10.43 -0.92
CA SER A 182 5.62 -9.14 -0.52
C SER A 182 4.61 -8.04 -0.17
N VAL A 183 3.42 -8.02 -0.79
CA VAL A 183 2.37 -7.05 -0.46
C VAL A 183 1.79 -7.30 0.94
N GLU A 184 1.76 -8.55 1.38
CA GLU A 184 1.28 -8.93 2.71
C GLU A 184 2.29 -8.50 3.78
N TRP A 185 3.59 -8.65 3.51
CA TRP A 185 4.65 -8.15 4.40
C TRP A 185 4.56 -6.64 4.58
N LEU A 186 4.33 -5.88 3.50
CA LEU A 186 4.14 -4.44 3.56
C LEU A 186 2.98 -4.05 4.49
N PHE A 187 1.83 -4.71 4.38
CA PHE A 187 0.70 -4.41 5.26
C PHE A 187 0.95 -4.85 6.70
N GLY A 188 1.69 -5.94 6.90
CA GLY A 188 2.18 -6.40 8.19
C GLY A 188 3.04 -5.35 8.87
N ASP A 189 4.02 -4.79 8.16
CA ASP A 189 4.92 -3.75 8.67
C ASP A 189 4.16 -2.51 9.16
N ILE A 190 3.17 -2.02 8.41
CA ILE A 190 2.39 -0.84 8.82
C ILE A 190 1.52 -1.14 10.07
N VAL A 191 1.11 -2.40 10.29
CA VAL A 191 0.40 -2.79 11.52
C VAL A 191 1.36 -2.88 12.68
N GLU A 192 2.46 -3.61 12.49
CA GLU A 192 3.41 -3.93 13.54
C GLU A 192 4.13 -2.69 14.07
N TYR A 193 4.57 -1.77 13.22
CA TYR A 193 5.30 -0.59 13.66
C TYR A 193 4.38 0.46 14.31
N PHE A 194 3.09 0.46 13.96
CA PHE A 194 2.14 1.44 14.44
C PHE A 194 1.03 0.78 15.27
N LYS A 195 1.41 -0.08 16.23
CA LYS A 195 0.48 -0.84 17.11
C LYS A 195 -0.55 0.01 17.85
N PHE A 196 -0.30 1.32 18.05
CA PHE A 196 -1.32 2.22 18.58
C PHE A 196 -2.57 2.31 17.69
N ARG A 197 -2.46 1.93 16.41
CA ARG A 197 -3.55 1.75 15.44
C ARG A 197 -4.34 0.46 15.64
N ASP A 198 -3.78 -0.56 16.28
CA ASP A 198 -4.54 -1.78 16.62
C ASP A 198 -5.46 -1.58 17.83
N PHE A 199 -5.35 -0.44 18.51
CA PHE A 199 -6.30 -0.08 19.53
C PHE A 199 -7.61 0.42 18.90
N LYS A 200 -8.40 -0.54 18.42
CA LYS A 200 -9.73 -0.37 17.80
C LYS A 200 -10.61 0.64 18.56
N LYS A 201 -10.53 0.68 19.89
CA LYS A 201 -11.31 1.60 20.73
C LYS A 201 -10.94 3.09 20.58
N ASN A 202 -9.75 3.41 20.06
CA ASN A 202 -9.29 4.79 19.80
C ASN A 202 -9.46 5.21 18.34
N LEU A 203 -9.70 4.27 17.42
CA LEU A 203 -10.03 4.58 16.02
C LEU A 203 -11.52 4.87 15.89
N LYS A 204 -11.91 6.09 16.26
CA LYS A 204 -13.30 6.57 16.20
C LYS A 204 -13.48 7.57 15.05
N ILE A 205 -14.32 7.23 14.08
CA ILE A 205 -14.73 8.16 13.02
C ILE A 205 -15.41 9.38 13.66
N GLY A 206 -15.09 10.58 13.16
CA GLY A 206 -15.60 11.86 13.68
C GLY A 206 -14.84 12.41 14.90
N LEU A 207 -14.02 11.60 15.56
CA LEU A 207 -13.23 12.01 16.72
C LEU A 207 -11.71 11.89 16.50
N SER A 208 -11.28 11.25 15.41
CA SER A 208 -9.86 11.10 15.05
C SER A 208 -9.70 11.10 13.53
N SER A 209 -8.62 11.73 13.04
CA SER A 209 -8.27 11.77 11.61
C SER A 209 -7.60 10.47 11.15
N ILE A 210 -8.32 9.35 11.27
CA ILE A 210 -7.81 7.98 11.03
C ILE A 210 -7.16 7.86 9.64
N GLY A 211 -7.76 8.50 8.62
CA GLY A 211 -7.22 8.52 7.26
C GLY A 211 -5.85 9.17 7.16
N LYS A 212 -5.74 10.44 7.59
CA LYS A 212 -4.46 11.18 7.60
C LYS A 212 -3.39 10.43 8.38
N LEU A 213 -3.76 9.90 9.54
CA LEU A 213 -2.88 9.12 10.40
C LEU A 213 -2.32 7.89 9.66
N TYR A 214 -3.15 7.16 8.92
CA TYR A 214 -2.70 6.00 8.15
C TYR A 214 -1.70 6.39 7.06
N VAL A 215 -1.98 7.46 6.32
CA VAL A 215 -1.09 7.99 5.26
C VAL A 215 0.26 8.41 5.84
N VAL A 216 0.26 9.12 6.97
CA VAL A 216 1.52 9.50 7.65
C VAL A 216 2.27 8.28 8.17
N CYS A 217 1.59 7.27 8.69
CA CYS A 217 2.25 6.02 9.08
C CYS A 217 2.89 5.32 7.87
N ALA A 218 2.23 5.30 6.71
CA ALA A 218 2.79 4.76 5.48
C ALA A 218 4.03 5.56 5.01
N LEU A 219 3.99 6.88 5.08
CA LEU A 219 5.16 7.73 4.77
C LEU A 219 6.34 7.45 5.71
N LEU A 220 6.07 7.39 7.02
CA LEU A 220 7.09 7.05 8.01
C LEU A 220 7.60 5.62 7.82
N ARG A 221 6.76 4.70 7.31
CA ARG A 221 7.19 3.35 6.95
C ARG A 221 8.15 3.36 5.77
N ASN A 222 7.88 4.15 4.73
CA ASN A 222 8.85 4.36 3.64
C ASN A 222 10.15 4.95 4.16
N ALA A 223 10.10 5.94 5.06
CA ALA A 223 11.29 6.52 5.69
C ALA A 223 12.13 5.47 6.44
N LEU A 224 11.48 4.61 7.24
CA LEU A 224 12.15 3.51 7.94
C LEU A 224 12.74 2.49 6.97
N THR A 225 12.06 2.19 5.87
CA THR A 225 12.60 1.32 4.82
C THR A 225 13.83 1.95 4.16
N CYS A 226 13.83 3.25 3.87
CA CYS A 226 15.02 3.94 3.34
C CYS A 226 16.22 3.88 4.30
N LEU A 227 15.98 3.88 5.62
CA LEU A 227 17.04 3.85 6.63
C LEU A 227 17.57 2.45 6.94
N TYR A 228 16.72 1.42 6.88
CA TYR A 228 17.04 0.10 7.44
C TYR A 228 16.67 -1.08 6.53
N GLY A 229 16.05 -0.83 5.37
CA GLY A 229 15.42 -1.85 4.55
C GLY A 229 14.20 -2.50 5.22
N ASN A 230 13.68 -3.55 4.59
CA ASN A 230 12.70 -4.47 5.16
C ASN A 230 12.80 -5.87 4.52
N SER A 231 11.88 -6.77 4.90
CA SER A 231 11.84 -8.13 4.37
C SER A 231 11.63 -8.14 2.85
N THR A 232 10.86 -7.18 2.32
CA THR A 232 10.59 -7.08 0.88
C THR A 232 11.86 -6.70 0.10
N SER A 233 12.57 -5.63 0.50
CA SER A 233 13.84 -5.25 -0.15
C SER A 233 14.86 -6.38 -0.08
N SER A 234 14.92 -7.08 1.06
CA SER A 234 15.83 -8.22 1.25
C SER A 234 15.46 -9.41 0.36
N PHE A 235 14.17 -9.70 0.20
CA PHE A 235 13.69 -10.79 -0.64
C PHE A 235 13.99 -10.56 -2.11
N PHE A 236 13.76 -9.35 -2.62
CA PHE A 236 14.02 -8.98 -4.01
C PHE A 236 15.47 -8.56 -4.27
N GLU A 237 16.31 -8.48 -3.23
CA GLU A 237 17.71 -8.03 -3.33
C GLU A 237 17.83 -6.64 -3.99
N LEU A 238 16.89 -5.76 -3.66
CA LEU A 238 16.83 -4.41 -4.21
C LEU A 238 16.75 -3.37 -3.09
N ASP A 239 17.79 -2.57 -2.99
CA ASP A 239 17.88 -1.54 -1.96
C ASP A 239 16.91 -0.37 -2.24
N PRO A 240 16.26 0.18 -1.20
CA PRO A 240 15.52 1.42 -1.32
C PRO A 240 16.49 2.61 -1.52
N PRO A 241 16.00 3.74 -2.07
CA PRO A 241 16.76 4.98 -2.06
C PRO A 241 17.11 5.42 -0.64
N THR A 242 18.11 6.29 -0.53
CA THR A 242 18.43 6.95 0.75
C THR A 242 17.25 7.80 1.23
N LEU A 243 17.24 8.10 2.54
CA LEU A 243 16.20 8.96 3.11
C LEU A 243 16.20 10.35 2.46
N GLU A 244 17.38 10.92 2.17
CA GLU A 244 17.49 12.22 1.50
C GLU A 244 16.93 12.18 0.09
N GLU A 245 17.27 11.16 -0.70
CA GLU A 245 16.74 11.01 -2.07
C GLU A 245 15.21 10.87 -2.07
N TYR A 246 14.65 10.08 -1.15
CA TYR A 246 13.21 9.85 -1.08
C TYR A 246 12.42 11.12 -0.71
N PHE A 247 12.96 11.96 0.18
CA PHE A 247 12.33 13.20 0.64
C PHE A 247 12.79 14.48 -0.07
N SER A 248 13.70 14.37 -1.05
CA SER A 248 14.13 15.47 -1.91
C SER A 248 13.01 16.07 -2.77
#